data_AF-A0A8J6ZZX4-F1
#
_entry.id   AF-A0A8J6ZZX4-F1
#
_cell.length_a   1.000
_cell.length_b   1.000
_cell.length_c   1.000
_cell.angle_alpha   90.00
_cell.angle_beta   90.00
_cell.angle_gamma   90.00
#
_symmetry.space_group_name_H-M   'P 1'
#
loop_
_entity.id
_entity.type
_entity.pdbx_description
1 polymer ?
#
loop_
_entity_poly.entity_id
_entity_poly.type
_entity_poly.pdbx_seq_one_letter_code
_entity_poly.pdbx_strand_id
1 'polypeptide(L)' 'MNSIISTEEIVIILAGVEQTLRLIQATPEYSRLQTSKHFTTSNDLVLNDAIQSISEVLDGIEKVQLANSSDED' A
#
# COMPACT_ATOMS: atom_id res chain seq x y z
N MET A 1 19.16 -17.23 -1.62
CA MET A 1 18.46 -17.06 -0.33
C MET A 1 16.98 -17.27 -0.60
N ASN A 2 16.41 -18.40 -0.17
CA ASN A 2 14.95 -18.53 -0.09
C ASN A 2 14.54 -17.85 1.22
N SER A 3 14.32 -16.54 1.17
CA SER A 3 13.69 -15.86 2.30
C SER A 3 12.21 -16.20 2.25
N ILE A 4 11.77 -17.07 3.15
CA ILE A 4 10.35 -17.31 3.38
C ILE A 4 9.88 -16.12 4.24
N ILE A 5 9.22 -15.16 3.60
CA ILE A 5 8.52 -14.08 4.30
C ILE A 5 7.17 -14.66 4.73
N SER A 6 6.89 -14.65 6.02
CA SER A 6 5.61 -15.08 6.58
C SER A 6 4.48 -14.13 6.20
N THR A 7 3.22 -14.58 6.30
CA THR A 7 2.05 -13.72 6.06
C THR A 7 2.04 -12.49 6.97
N GLU A 8 2.42 -12.65 8.24
CA GLU A 8 2.52 -11.52 9.18
C GLU A 8 3.57 -10.50 8.74
N GLU A 9 4.75 -10.96 8.30
CA GLU A 9 5.78 -10.07 7.77
C GLU A 9 5.33 -9.36 6.49
N ILE A 10 4.57 -10.04 5.60
CA ILE A 10 3.97 -9.40 4.42
C ILE A 10 3.03 -8.25 4.85
N VAL A 11 2.13 -8.50 5.80
CA VAL A 11 1.19 -7.49 6.30
C VAL A 11 1.93 -6.31 6.93
N ILE A 12 2.91 -6.57 7.78
CA ILE A 12 3.72 -5.52 8.43
C ILE A 12 4.43 -4.65 7.39
N ILE A 13 5.03 -5.26 6.37
CA ILE A 13 5.73 -4.53 5.31
C ILE A 13 4.74 -3.66 4.53
N LEU A 14 3.62 -4.23 4.06
CA LEU A 14 2.64 -3.50 3.25
C LEU A 14 1.99 -2.35 4.03
N ALA A 15 1.60 -2.58 5.29
CA ALA A 15 1.05 -1.54 6.16
C ALA A 15 2.07 -0.43 6.44
N GLY A 16 3.34 -0.79 6.67
CA GLY A 16 4.42 0.18 6.84
C GLY A 16 4.66 1.04 5.59
N VAL A 17 4.59 0.44 4.39
CA VAL A 17 4.69 1.17 3.12
C VAL A 17 3.51 2.12 2.97
N GLU A 18 2.27 1.63 3.13
CA GLU A 18 1.06 2.45 3.06
C GLU A 18 1.13 3.67 3.99
N GLN A 19 1.50 3.45 5.26
CA GLN A 19 1.65 4.52 6.25
C GLN A 19 2.73 5.52 5.84
N THR A 20 3.87 5.05 5.33
CA THR A 20 4.95 5.92 4.84
C THR A 20 4.50 6.77 3.65
N LEU A 21 3.74 6.19 2.72
CA LEU A 21 3.19 6.92 1.58
C LEU A 21 2.17 7.98 2.02
N ARG A 22 1.32 7.68 3.01
CA ARG A 22 0.41 8.67 3.60
C ARG A 22 1.16 9.83 4.26
N LEU A 23 2.28 9.56 4.94
CA LEU A 23 3.13 10.61 5.48
C LEU A 23 3.68 11.52 4.37
N ILE A 24 4.17 10.93 3.27
CA ILE A 24 4.63 11.71 2.10
C ILE A 24 3.48 12.54 1.51
N GLN A 25 2.30 11.95 1.34
CA GLN A 25 1.12 12.62 0.80
C GLN A 25 0.71 13.85 1.63
N ALA A 26 0.86 13.77 2.95
CA ALA A 26 0.56 14.86 3.87
C ALA A 26 1.57 16.03 3.83
N THR A 27 2.72 15.86 3.15
CA THR A 27 3.73 16.92 3.07
C THR A 27 3.35 18.01 2.05
N PRO A 28 3.54 19.30 2.40
CA PRO A 28 3.41 20.39 1.43
C PRO A 28 4.35 20.25 0.23
N GLU A 29 5.53 19.68 0.43
CA GLU A 29 6.54 19.46 -0.60
C GLU A 29 6.01 18.52 -1.69
N TYR A 30 5.43 17.37 -1.30
CA TYR A 30 4.85 16.45 -2.25
C TYR A 30 3.66 17.06 -3.00
N SER A 31 2.79 17.79 -2.30
CA SER A 31 1.67 18.51 -2.92
C SER A 31 2.14 19.49 -4.01
N ARG A 32 3.23 20.23 -3.77
CA ARG A 32 3.84 21.12 -4.78
C ARG A 32 4.42 20.35 -5.97
N LEU A 33 5.01 19.18 -5.74
CA LEU A 33 5.51 18.34 -6.82
C LEU A 33 4.36 17.83 -7.69
N GLN A 34 3.32 17.24 -7.09
CA GLN A 34 2.21 16.64 -7.83
C GLN A 34 1.38 17.67 -8.61
N THR A 35 1.23 18.89 -8.09
CA THR A 35 0.48 19.97 -8.76
C THR A 35 1.27 20.68 -9.87
N SER A 36 2.55 20.34 -10.04
CA SER A 36 3.38 20.91 -11.10
C SER A 36 2.90 20.48 -12.48
N LYS A 37 2.89 21.41 -13.44
CA LYS A 37 2.65 21.10 -14.87
C LYS A 37 3.67 20.14 -15.49
N HIS A 38 4.80 19.91 -14.81
CA HIS A 38 5.85 18.99 -15.21
C HIS A 38 5.73 17.62 -14.56
N PHE A 39 4.77 17.44 -13.64
CA PHE A 39 4.49 16.15 -13.06
C PHE A 39 3.72 15.32 -14.07
N THR A 40 4.35 14.23 -14.54
CA THR A 40 3.75 13.29 -15.47
C THR A 40 4.13 11.90 -15.03
N THR A 41 3.22 10.95 -15.17
CA THR A 41 3.52 9.52 -15.01
C THR A 41 3.08 8.80 -16.28
N SER A 42 3.68 7.65 -16.58
CA SER A 42 3.41 6.95 -17.84
C SER A 42 1.95 6.49 -18.00
N ASN A 43 1.20 6.39 -16.90
CA ASN A 43 -0.17 5.85 -16.84
C ASN A 43 -1.13 6.75 -16.02
N ASP A 44 -0.84 8.05 -15.90
CA ASP A 44 -1.62 9.03 -15.11
C ASP A 44 -1.81 8.68 -13.62
N LEU A 45 -1.03 7.74 -13.10
CA LEU A 45 -1.03 7.36 -11.70
C LEU A 45 -0.40 8.45 -10.83
N VAL A 46 -1.00 8.69 -9.68
CA VAL A 46 -0.53 9.57 -8.60
C VAL A 46 -0.31 8.78 -7.32
N LEU A 47 0.32 9.38 -6.30
CA LEU A 47 0.59 8.70 -5.03
C LEU A 47 -0.67 8.15 -4.35
N ASN A 48 -1.81 8.81 -4.55
CA ASN A 48 -3.08 8.34 -4.01
C ASN A 48 -3.49 6.97 -4.59
N ASP A 49 -3.19 6.71 -5.86
CA ASP A 49 -3.50 5.42 -6.50
C ASP A 49 -2.62 4.30 -5.92
N ALA A 50 -1.35 4.60 -5.60
CA ALA A 50 -0.47 3.65 -4.93
C ALA A 50 -0.95 3.32 -3.51
N ILE A 51 -1.36 4.34 -2.74
CA ILE A 51 -1.94 4.16 -1.40
C ILE A 51 -3.20 3.29 -1.48
N GLN A 52 -4.11 3.61 -2.40
CA GLN A 52 -5.34 2.85 -2.60
C GLN A 52 -5.04 1.39 -2.98
N SER A 53 -4.13 1.16 -3.92
CA SER A 53 -3.75 -0.19 -4.35
C SER A 53 -3.20 -1.03 -3.20
N ILE A 54 -2.36 -0.45 -2.33
CA ILE A 54 -1.82 -1.18 -1.17
C ILE A 54 -2.92 -1.46 -0.14
N SER A 55 -3.81 -0.50 0.12
CA SER A 55 -4.96 -0.69 1.01
C SER A 55 -5.86 -1.84 0.52
N GLU A 56 -6.17 -1.89 -0.78
CA GLU A 56 -6.99 -2.96 -1.37
C GLU A 56 -6.31 -4.34 -1.25
N VAL A 57 -4.98 -4.39 -1.39
CA VAL A 57 -4.20 -5.62 -1.18
C VAL A 57 -4.24 -6.06 0.28
N LEU A 58 -4.05 -5.14 1.24
CA LEU A 58 -4.13 -5.43 2.68
C LEU A 58 -5.52 -5.99 3.06
N ASP A 59 -6.59 -5.34 2.61
CA ASP A 59 -7.97 -5.83 2.81
C ASP A 59 -8.18 -7.22 2.21
N GLY A 60 -7.58 -7.48 1.04
CA GLY A 60 -7.61 -8.78 0.39
C GLY A 60 -6.94 -9.87 1.22
N ILE A 61 -5.78 -9.57 1.81
CA ILE A 61 -5.06 -10.49 2.71
C ILE A 61 -5.90 -10.78 3.96
N GLU A 62 -6.45 -9.76 4.59
CA GLU A 62 -7.30 -9.91 5.78
C GLU A 62 -8.50 -10.83 5.50
N LYS A 63 -9.19 -10.64 4.36
CA LYS A 63 -10.31 -11.50 3.95
C LYS A 63 -9.92 -12.97 3.82
N VAL A 64 -8.74 -13.25 3.24
CA VAL A 64 -8.23 -14.62 3.12
C VAL A 64 -7.90 -15.21 4.49
N GLN A 65 -7.27 -14.43 5.38
CA GLN A 65 -6.96 -14.90 6.74
C GLN A 65 -8.24 -15.20 7.53
N LEU A 66 -9.26 -14.35 7.44
CA LEU A 66 -10.55 -14.55 8.09
C LEU A 66 -11.26 -15.81 7.57
N ALA A 67 -11.29 -16.00 6.25
CA ALA A 67 -11.88 -17.20 5.64
C ALA A 67 -11.20 -18.47 6.16
N ASN A 68 -9.86 -18.50 6.14
CA ASN A 68 -9.11 -19.66 6.61
C ASN A 68 -9.32 -19.94 8.11
N SER A 69 -9.47 -18.90 8.95
CA SER A 69 -9.76 -19.09 10.38
C SER A 69 -11.18 -19.60 10.63
N SER A 70 -12.13 -19.34 9.72
CA SER A 70 -13.52 -19.76 9.84
C SER A 70 -13.76 -21.19 9.34
N ASP A 71 -12.87 -21.71 8.50
CA ASP A 71 -12.90 -23.09 7.98
C ASP A 71 -12.28 -24.11 8.99
N GLU A 72 -11.65 -23.62 10.05
CA GLU A 72 -11.02 -24.44 11.11
C GLU A 72 -11.94 -24.64 12.35
N ASP A 73 -13.14 -24.04 12.37
CA ASP A 73 -14.20 -24.18 13.39
C ASP A 73 -15.35 -25.11 12.94
#